data_AF-A0A6P9B1P6-F1
#
_entry.id   AF-A0A6P9B1P6-F1
#
_cell.length_a   1.000
_cell.length_b   1.000
_cell.length_c   1.000
_cell.angle_alpha   90.00
_cell.angle_beta   90.00
_cell.angle_gamma   90.00
#
_symmetry.space_group_name_H-M   'P 1'
#
loop_
_entity.id
_entity.type
_entity.pdbx_description
1 polymer ?
#
loop_
_entity_poly.entity_id
_entity_poly.type
_entity_poly.pdbx_seq_one_letter_code
_entity_poly.pdbx_strand_id
1 'polypeptide(L)'
;MEELSQALACNFVVSQDLNSPAAPHPRLAQYKPKYSSLEQGERRRRLLEFQKTKRLDYINHARRLAEDDWTYTEEEEEEEEKKRETEKEGETAKADGDHEDMELDMVKKLPRRYANQLMLSEWLIDVPPDLDLEWLFVVCPIGKRALVVASRGNTAAYTKSGFCVNRFPSLLPGGNRLNSATGKEYTILDCIYNEVQQTYYILDVMCWRGHPVYDCQTDFRFYWLHSKMEEEMDLSEKSRLNPVNE
;
A
#
# COMPACT_ATOMS: atom_id res chain seq x y z
N MET A 1 7.95 18.77 -33.39
CA MET A 1 8.65 17.72 -32.62
C MET A 1 8.66 18.05 -31.15
N GLU A 2 9.08 19.25 -30.76
CA GLU A 2 9.11 19.69 -29.35
C GLU A 2 7.73 19.67 -28.65
N GLU A 3 6.66 20.11 -29.33
CA GLU A 3 5.31 20.05 -28.75
C GLU A 3 4.83 18.61 -28.53
N LEU A 4 5.23 17.68 -29.39
CA LEU A 4 4.88 16.27 -29.26
C LEU A 4 5.67 15.61 -28.12
N SER A 5 6.96 15.92 -27.98
CA SER A 5 7.76 15.43 -26.84
C SER A 5 7.24 15.98 -25.52
N GLN A 6 6.89 17.26 -25.47
CA GLN A 6 6.27 17.88 -24.29
C GLN A 6 4.93 17.24 -23.95
N ALA A 7 4.05 17.04 -24.95
CA ALA A 7 2.74 16.43 -24.72
C ALA A 7 2.86 15.01 -24.18
N LEU A 8 3.78 14.21 -24.74
CA LEU A 8 4.02 12.84 -24.30
C LEU A 8 4.65 12.80 -22.90
N ALA A 9 5.62 13.67 -22.61
CA ALA A 9 6.28 13.72 -21.31
C ALA A 9 5.35 14.20 -20.17
N CYS A 10 4.45 15.15 -20.45
CA CYS A 10 3.59 15.76 -19.43
C CYS A 10 2.26 15.01 -19.21
N ASN A 11 1.69 14.39 -20.25
CA ASN A 11 0.30 13.94 -20.23
C ASN A 11 0.12 12.43 -20.43
N PHE A 12 1.18 11.67 -20.71
CA PHE A 12 1.07 10.22 -20.90
C PHE A 12 1.27 9.47 -19.57
N VAL A 13 0.20 9.37 -18.78
CA VAL A 13 0.19 8.64 -17.49
C VAL A 13 -1.07 7.79 -17.39
N VAL A 14 -0.92 6.53 -16.98
CA VAL A 14 -2.03 5.59 -16.84
C VAL A 14 -2.71 5.71 -15.47
N SER A 15 -1.96 5.76 -14.37
CA SER A 15 -2.51 5.76 -13.01
C SER A 15 -2.92 7.15 -12.49
N GLN A 16 -2.57 8.23 -13.21
CA GLN A 16 -2.83 9.63 -12.85
C GLN A 16 -2.34 10.04 -11.44
N ASP A 17 -1.39 9.30 -10.85
CA ASP A 17 -0.83 9.61 -9.53
C ASP A 17 0.00 10.91 -9.57
N LEU A 18 -0.29 11.83 -8.64
CA LEU A 18 0.45 13.08 -8.49
C LEU A 18 1.85 12.83 -7.93
N ASN A 19 2.86 13.54 -8.44
CA ASN A 19 4.23 13.54 -7.93
C ASN A 19 4.84 12.12 -7.73
N SER A 20 4.50 11.18 -8.61
CA SER A 20 4.91 9.78 -8.47
C SER A 20 6.43 9.57 -8.57
N PRO A 21 7.04 8.74 -7.70
CA PRO A 21 8.44 8.36 -7.77
C PRO A 21 8.77 7.42 -8.94
N ALA A 22 7.76 6.99 -9.72
CA ALA A 22 7.99 6.27 -10.97
C ALA A 22 8.58 7.19 -12.06
N ALA A 23 8.34 8.50 -11.97
CA ALA A 23 8.96 9.53 -12.79
C ALA A 23 10.06 10.27 -12.00
N PRO A 24 11.01 10.94 -12.67
CA PRO A 24 11.99 11.79 -12.01
C PRO A 24 11.34 12.87 -11.15
N HIS A 25 12.07 13.38 -10.15
CA HIS A 25 11.58 14.48 -9.31
C HIS A 25 11.14 15.66 -10.21
N PRO A 26 9.94 16.24 -9.99
CA PRO A 26 9.43 17.34 -10.83
C PRO A 26 10.35 18.56 -10.99
N ARG A 27 11.27 18.83 -10.05
CA ARG A 27 12.28 19.89 -10.15
C ARG A 27 13.40 19.58 -11.16
N LEU A 28 13.62 18.31 -11.45
CA LEU A 28 14.63 17.80 -12.40
C LEU A 28 14.02 17.50 -13.78
N ALA A 29 12.70 17.51 -13.91
CA ALA A 29 12.02 17.23 -15.16
C ALA A 29 12.19 18.38 -16.16
N GLN A 30 12.41 18.05 -17.44
CA GLN A 30 12.53 19.04 -18.51
C GLN A 30 11.22 19.79 -18.77
N TYR A 31 10.08 19.09 -18.63
CA TYR A 31 8.76 19.66 -18.76
C TYR A 31 7.99 19.49 -17.45
N LYS A 32 7.20 20.50 -17.08
CA LYS A 32 6.35 20.44 -15.89
C LYS A 32 5.07 19.69 -16.22
N PRO A 33 4.76 18.56 -15.57
CA PRO A 33 3.49 17.89 -15.79
C PRO A 33 2.35 18.77 -15.27
N LYS A 34 1.21 18.77 -15.97
CA LYS A 34 0.02 19.56 -15.58
C LYS A 34 -0.52 19.18 -14.20
N TYR A 35 -0.27 17.94 -13.78
CA TYR A 35 -0.69 17.35 -12.50
C TYR A 35 0.29 17.60 -11.34
N SER A 36 1.33 18.43 -11.52
CA SER A 36 2.20 18.86 -10.41
C SER A 36 1.53 19.97 -9.59
N SER A 37 0.40 19.66 -8.96
CA SER A 37 -0.20 20.48 -7.89
C SER A 37 0.82 20.58 -6.74
N LEU A 38 1.19 21.80 -6.34
CA LEU A 38 2.38 22.05 -5.52
C LEU A 38 2.13 21.76 -4.04
N GLU A 39 0.93 22.09 -3.57
CA GLU A 39 0.54 22.21 -2.17
C GLU A 39 0.17 20.83 -1.59
N GLN A 40 1.16 19.93 -1.53
CA GLN A 40 1.06 18.65 -0.82
C GLN A 40 0.53 18.86 0.62
N GLY A 41 0.80 20.01 1.26
CA GLY A 41 0.27 20.37 2.57
C GLY A 41 -1.25 20.29 2.69
N GLU A 42 -2.00 20.85 1.74
CA GLU A 42 -3.47 20.81 1.80
C GLU A 42 -4.02 19.40 1.61
N ARG A 43 -3.47 18.65 0.64
CA ARG A 43 -3.88 17.27 0.37
C ARG A 43 -3.60 16.35 1.56
N ARG A 44 -2.45 16.53 2.23
CA ARG A 44 -2.12 15.81 3.48
C ARG A 44 -3.14 16.08 4.58
N ARG A 45 -3.49 17.36 4.81
CA ARG A 45 -4.51 17.75 5.81
C ARG A 45 -5.87 17.11 5.52
N ARG A 46 -6.37 17.22 4.29
CA ARG A 46 -7.65 16.61 3.87
C ARG A 46 -7.64 15.09 4.03
N LEU A 47 -6.53 14.43 3.67
CA LEU A 47 -6.39 12.98 3.82
C LEU A 47 -6.42 12.54 5.30
N LEU A 48 -5.76 13.27 6.19
CA LEU A 48 -5.78 12.99 7.62
C LEU A 48 -7.17 13.19 8.24
N GLU A 49 -7.90 14.22 7.81
CA GLU A 49 -9.30 14.43 8.22
C GLU A 49 -10.19 13.27 7.74
N PHE A 50 -10.00 12.82 6.51
CA PHE A 50 -10.73 11.68 5.96
C PHE A 50 -10.41 10.36 6.69
N GLN A 51 -9.16 10.13 7.08
CA GLN A 51 -8.77 8.94 7.86
C GLN A 51 -9.44 8.94 9.25
N LYS A 52 -9.72 10.10 9.85
CA LYS A 52 -10.41 10.18 11.15
C LYS A 52 -11.89 9.82 11.06
N THR A 53 -12.54 10.05 9.92
CA THR A 53 -13.98 9.84 9.74
C THR A 53 -14.30 8.48 9.14
N LYS A 54 -13.47 7.97 8.24
CA LYS A 54 -13.73 6.73 7.52
C LYS A 54 -13.43 5.51 8.39
N ARG A 55 -14.36 4.55 8.41
CA ARG A 55 -14.16 3.21 8.96
C ARG A 55 -14.30 2.20 7.84
N LEU A 56 -13.16 1.71 7.35
CA LEU A 56 -13.12 0.62 6.38
C LEU A 56 -13.04 -0.72 7.13
N ASP A 57 -13.57 -1.77 6.51
CA ASP A 57 -13.50 -3.13 7.07
C ASP A 57 -12.12 -3.76 6.80
N TYR A 58 -11.10 -3.24 7.47
CA TYR A 58 -9.73 -3.74 7.37
C TYR A 58 -9.56 -5.14 7.94
N ILE A 59 -10.43 -5.55 8.87
CA ILE A 59 -10.41 -6.91 9.44
C ILE A 59 -10.74 -7.93 8.36
N ASN A 60 -11.83 -7.71 7.63
CA ASN A 60 -12.20 -8.61 6.54
C ASN A 60 -11.19 -8.51 5.39
N HIS A 61 -10.69 -7.32 5.08
CA HIS A 61 -9.66 -7.16 4.04
C HIS A 61 -8.37 -7.93 4.34
N ALA A 62 -7.86 -7.84 5.57
CA ALA A 62 -6.68 -8.60 6.00
C ALA A 62 -6.94 -10.11 5.93
N ARG A 63 -8.13 -10.58 6.33
CA ARG A 63 -8.53 -11.98 6.18
C ARG A 63 -8.57 -12.41 4.71
N ARG A 64 -9.14 -11.59 3.81
CA ARG A 64 -9.20 -11.89 2.36
C ARG A 64 -7.79 -12.07 1.77
N LEU A 65 -6.85 -11.21 2.15
CA LEU A 65 -5.44 -11.34 1.74
C LEU A 65 -4.79 -12.63 2.25
N ALA A 66 -5.08 -13.02 3.49
CA ALA A 66 -4.52 -14.22 4.11
C ALA A 66 -5.14 -15.52 3.58
N GLU A 67 -6.42 -15.50 3.22
CA GLU A 67 -7.19 -16.69 2.83
C GLU A 67 -7.32 -16.88 1.31
N ASP A 68 -6.98 -15.85 0.53
CA ASP A 68 -7.20 -15.75 -0.91
C ASP A 68 -8.69 -15.93 -1.31
N ASP A 69 -9.58 -15.39 -0.47
CA ASP A 69 -11.03 -15.43 -0.68
C ASP A 69 -11.55 -14.07 -1.12
N TRP A 70 -12.00 -13.98 -2.37
CA TRP A 70 -12.48 -12.73 -3.00
C TRP A 70 -13.93 -12.82 -3.48
N THR A 71 -14.58 -13.97 -3.28
CA THR A 71 -15.90 -14.32 -3.86
C THR A 71 -16.97 -13.27 -3.59
N TYR A 72 -17.16 -12.87 -2.33
CA TYR A 72 -18.14 -11.84 -1.95
C TYR A 72 -17.90 -10.46 -2.57
N THR A 73 -16.65 -10.13 -2.91
CA THR A 73 -16.34 -8.80 -3.49
C THR A 73 -16.74 -8.74 -4.97
N GLU A 74 -16.76 -9.90 -5.64
CA GLU A 74 -17.21 -10.02 -7.03
C GLU A 74 -18.72 -9.74 -7.12
N GLU A 75 -19.50 -10.30 -6.19
CA GLU A 75 -20.96 -10.08 -6.10
C GLU A 75 -21.32 -8.64 -5.69
N GLU A 76 -20.67 -8.08 -4.66
CA GLU A 76 -20.94 -6.71 -4.19
C GLU A 76 -20.71 -5.65 -5.27
N GLU A 77 -19.67 -5.80 -6.09
CA GLU A 77 -19.38 -4.79 -7.12
C GLU A 77 -20.10 -5.06 -8.45
N GLU A 78 -20.61 -6.27 -8.72
CA GLU A 78 -21.65 -6.44 -9.75
C GLU A 78 -22.94 -5.68 -9.38
N GLU A 79 -23.30 -5.66 -8.09
CA GLU A 79 -24.44 -4.88 -7.62
C GLU A 79 -24.18 -3.37 -7.65
N GLU A 80 -22.97 -2.93 -7.30
CA GLU A 80 -22.60 -1.51 -7.38
C GLU A 80 -22.42 -1.01 -8.83
N GLU A 81 -21.87 -1.82 -9.74
CA GLU A 81 -21.80 -1.46 -11.16
C GLU A 81 -23.20 -1.25 -11.74
N LYS A 82 -24.14 -2.15 -11.41
CA LYS A 82 -25.55 -2.00 -11.78
C LYS A 82 -26.16 -0.70 -11.21
N LYS A 83 -25.86 -0.35 -9.95
CA LYS A 83 -26.34 0.92 -9.35
C LYS A 83 -25.76 2.14 -10.07
N ARG A 84 -24.46 2.14 -10.38
CA ARG A 84 -23.78 3.24 -11.09
C ARG A 84 -24.26 3.40 -12.52
N GLU A 85 -24.57 2.30 -13.22
CA GLU A 85 -25.20 2.35 -14.54
C GLU A 85 -26.60 2.97 -14.47
N THR A 86 -27.36 2.63 -13.43
CA THR A 86 -28.71 3.19 -13.21
C THR A 86 -28.66 4.69 -12.87
N GLU A 87 -27.67 5.14 -12.10
CA GLU A 87 -27.48 6.56 -11.73
C GLU A 87 -27.01 7.40 -12.93
N LYS A 88 -26.13 6.86 -13.79
CA LYS A 88 -25.66 7.55 -15.00
C LYS A 88 -26.76 7.80 -16.05
N GLU A 89 -27.80 6.95 -16.10
CA GLU A 89 -28.95 7.19 -16.98
C GLU A 89 -29.83 8.37 -16.48
N GLY A 90 -29.79 8.71 -15.19
CA GLY A 90 -30.55 9.82 -14.59
C GLY A 90 -29.90 11.21 -14.66
N GLU A 91 -28.58 11.28 -14.88
CA GLU A 91 -27.78 12.53 -14.74
C GLU A 91 -27.43 13.24 -16.05
N THR A 92 -28.05 12.90 -17.18
CA THR A 92 -27.83 13.58 -18.47
C THR A 92 -28.35 15.03 -18.54
N ALA A 93 -28.74 15.65 -17.42
CA ALA A 93 -29.41 16.96 -17.40
C ALA A 93 -28.66 18.13 -16.72
N LYS A 94 -27.49 17.96 -16.08
CA LYS A 94 -26.77 19.10 -15.46
C LYS A 94 -25.24 18.94 -15.51
N ALA A 95 -24.66 19.26 -16.66
CA ALA A 95 -23.23 19.56 -16.76
C ALA A 95 -23.06 21.08 -16.61
N ASP A 96 -22.48 21.52 -15.49
CA ASP A 96 -21.65 22.73 -15.34
C ASP A 96 -21.45 23.03 -13.84
N GLY A 97 -20.29 22.66 -13.29
CA GLY A 97 -19.88 23.04 -11.93
C GLY A 97 -18.79 22.14 -11.34
N ASP A 98 -17.61 22.72 -11.14
CA ASP A 98 -16.45 22.26 -10.35
C ASP A 98 -15.97 20.80 -10.46
N HIS A 99 -14.93 20.63 -11.28
CA HIS A 99 -14.19 19.39 -11.47
C HIS A 99 -13.19 19.08 -10.32
N GLU A 100 -13.02 19.99 -9.36
CA GLU A 100 -12.03 19.89 -8.27
C GLU A 100 -12.56 19.17 -7.02
N ASP A 101 -13.86 19.24 -6.74
CA ASP A 101 -14.46 18.55 -5.59
C ASP A 101 -14.74 17.05 -5.86
N MET A 102 -14.74 16.64 -7.14
CA MET A 102 -14.93 15.24 -7.54
C MET A 102 -13.69 14.34 -7.34
N GLU A 103 -12.50 14.89 -7.07
CA GLU A 103 -11.27 14.09 -6.91
C GLU A 103 -11.18 13.38 -5.55
N LEU A 104 -11.85 13.89 -4.52
CA LEU A 104 -11.88 13.27 -3.18
C LEU A 104 -13.03 12.28 -3.00
N ASP A 105 -14.09 12.39 -3.83
CA ASP A 105 -15.27 11.53 -3.81
C ASP A 105 -15.09 10.23 -4.62
N MET A 106 -13.93 10.03 -5.24
CA MET A 106 -13.49 8.67 -5.53
C MET A 106 -13.23 7.97 -4.20
N VAL A 107 -14.28 7.38 -3.62
CA VAL A 107 -14.22 6.44 -2.51
C VAL A 107 -13.07 5.49 -2.81
N LYS A 108 -11.89 5.73 -2.20
CA LYS A 108 -10.74 4.84 -2.36
C LYS A 108 -11.16 3.50 -1.78
N LYS A 109 -11.64 2.62 -2.67
CA LYS A 109 -11.99 1.25 -2.37
C LYS A 109 -10.71 0.53 -2.00
N LEU A 110 -10.83 -0.43 -1.09
CA LEU A 110 -9.70 -1.28 -0.77
C LEU A 110 -9.31 -2.06 -2.03
N PRO A 111 -8.01 -2.17 -2.37
CA PRO A 111 -7.60 -2.89 -3.56
C PRO A 111 -8.03 -4.36 -3.49
N ARG A 112 -8.52 -4.89 -4.63
CA ARG A 112 -8.79 -6.32 -4.83
C ARG A 112 -7.46 -7.09 -4.99
N ARG A 113 -7.39 -8.32 -4.48
CA ARG A 113 -6.25 -9.25 -4.66
C ARG A 113 -4.94 -8.71 -4.09
N TYR A 114 -3.81 -9.07 -4.67
CA TYR A 114 -2.47 -8.74 -4.14
C TYR A 114 -1.86 -7.48 -4.76
N ALA A 115 -2.51 -6.85 -5.74
CA ALA A 115 -2.00 -5.64 -6.39
C ALA A 115 -2.36 -4.38 -5.59
N ASN A 116 -1.49 -3.37 -5.65
CA ASN A 116 -1.71 -2.03 -5.08
C ASN A 116 -2.03 -2.00 -3.57
N GLN A 117 -1.61 -3.02 -2.81
CA GLN A 117 -1.84 -3.10 -1.36
C GLN A 117 -0.90 -2.23 -0.51
N LEU A 118 0.20 -1.77 -1.11
CA LEU A 118 1.25 -1.03 -0.39
C LEU A 118 0.98 0.47 -0.42
N MET A 119 1.26 1.15 0.70
CA MET A 119 1.22 2.60 0.75
C MET A 119 2.44 3.17 0.02
N LEU A 120 2.20 3.84 -1.11
CA LEU A 120 3.25 4.44 -1.94
C LEU A 120 3.42 5.92 -1.60
N SER A 121 4.66 6.36 -1.49
CA SER A 121 5.00 7.76 -1.26
C SER A 121 4.98 8.57 -2.56
N GLU A 122 4.81 9.88 -2.43
CA GLU A 122 5.13 10.85 -3.47
C GLU A 122 6.56 11.37 -3.30
N TRP A 123 7.08 12.07 -4.30
CA TRP A 123 8.26 12.94 -4.09
C TRP A 123 7.97 13.97 -3.01
N LEU A 124 8.90 14.16 -2.07
CA LEU A 124 8.83 15.24 -1.09
C LEU A 124 9.24 16.57 -1.76
N ILE A 125 8.26 17.35 -2.19
CA ILE A 125 8.47 18.62 -2.91
C ILE A 125 8.24 19.80 -1.96
N ASP A 126 7.09 19.77 -1.29
CA ASP A 126 6.60 20.74 -0.31
C ASP A 126 6.95 20.22 1.09
N VAL A 127 8.00 20.80 1.67
CA VAL A 127 8.53 20.38 2.97
C VAL A 127 7.56 20.86 4.06
N PRO A 128 6.95 19.94 4.85
CA PRO A 128 6.04 20.33 5.91
C PRO A 128 6.79 21.18 6.97
N PRO A 129 6.16 22.23 7.52
CA PRO A 129 6.80 23.12 8.47
C PRO A 129 7.10 22.47 9.83
N ASP A 130 6.39 21.38 10.15
CA ASP A 130 6.46 20.57 11.36
C ASP A 130 7.21 19.23 11.15
N LEU A 131 8.10 19.19 10.15
CA LEU A 131 8.87 18.00 9.76
C LEU A 131 9.71 17.41 10.91
N ASP A 132 10.21 18.24 11.81
CA ASP A 132 11.04 17.83 12.95
C ASP A 132 10.23 17.32 14.16
N LEU A 133 8.91 17.52 14.14
CA LEU A 133 8.02 17.18 15.26
C LEU A 133 7.09 16.01 14.92
N GLU A 134 6.45 16.05 13.75
CA GLU A 134 5.33 15.13 13.39
C GLU A 134 5.72 14.08 12.33
N TRP A 135 6.98 14.05 11.89
CA TRP A 135 7.44 13.15 10.82
C TRP A 135 8.59 12.25 11.26
N LEU A 136 8.59 11.03 10.74
CA LEU A 136 9.64 10.03 10.94
C LEU A 136 10.37 9.77 9.62
N PHE A 137 11.68 9.57 9.70
CA PHE A 137 12.51 9.18 8.57
C PHE A 137 12.92 7.72 8.69
N VAL A 138 12.77 6.98 7.60
CA VAL A 138 13.27 5.62 7.50
C VAL A 138 14.32 5.54 6.39
N VAL A 139 15.49 4.99 6.72
CA VAL A 139 16.53 4.72 5.74
C VAL A 139 16.17 3.43 5.00
N CYS A 140 15.85 3.56 3.72
CA CYS A 140 15.45 2.41 2.90
C CYS A 140 16.67 1.78 2.20
N PRO A 141 16.91 0.47 2.34
CA PRO A 141 17.94 -0.23 1.59
C PRO A 141 17.63 -0.27 0.09
N ILE A 142 18.65 -0.45 -0.73
CA ILE A 142 18.46 -0.76 -2.15
C ILE A 142 17.86 -2.17 -2.24
N GLY A 143 16.71 -2.29 -2.89
CA GLY A 143 16.02 -3.56 -3.03
C GLY A 143 14.68 -3.46 -3.75
N LYS A 144 13.95 -4.58 -3.77
CA LYS A 144 12.63 -4.70 -4.40
C LYS A 144 11.53 -4.62 -3.36
N ARG A 145 10.62 -3.66 -3.53
CA ARG A 145 9.45 -3.53 -2.66
C ARG A 145 8.53 -4.75 -2.82
N ALA A 146 8.11 -5.35 -1.70
CA ALA A 146 7.29 -6.55 -1.69
C ALA A 146 6.23 -6.49 -0.57
N LEU A 147 5.00 -6.86 -0.93
CA LEU A 147 3.97 -7.25 0.03
C LEU A 147 4.29 -8.68 0.49
N VAL A 148 4.46 -8.89 1.79
CA VAL A 148 4.70 -10.21 2.36
C VAL A 148 3.46 -10.66 3.12
N VAL A 149 2.95 -11.85 2.78
CA VAL A 149 1.78 -12.46 3.42
C VAL A 149 2.20 -13.83 3.94
N ALA A 150 2.25 -13.97 5.26
CA ALA A 150 2.47 -15.23 5.96
C ALA A 150 1.12 -15.77 6.44
N SER A 151 0.71 -16.92 5.93
CA SER A 151 -0.59 -17.52 6.23
C SER A 151 -0.61 -19.02 5.93
N ARG A 152 -1.39 -19.78 6.70
CA ARG A 152 -1.64 -21.23 6.48
C ARG A 152 -0.37 -22.08 6.34
N GLY A 153 0.69 -21.69 7.04
CA GLY A 153 1.95 -22.41 7.12
C GLY A 153 2.91 -22.16 5.96
N ASN A 154 2.73 -21.08 5.20
CA ASN A 154 3.66 -20.63 4.16
C ASN A 154 3.67 -19.10 4.05
N THR A 155 4.79 -18.54 3.60
CA THR A 155 4.96 -17.11 3.35
C THR A 155 5.05 -16.87 1.84
N ALA A 156 4.38 -15.83 1.36
CA ALA A 156 4.37 -15.43 -0.04
C ALA A 156 4.73 -13.95 -0.19
N ALA A 157 5.57 -13.62 -1.16
CA ALA A 157 5.99 -12.26 -1.48
C ALA A 157 5.41 -11.83 -2.83
N TYR A 158 4.82 -10.64 -2.89
CA TYR A 158 4.15 -10.08 -4.06
C TYR A 158 4.73 -8.72 -4.44
N THR A 159 4.81 -8.43 -5.74
CA THR A 159 5.18 -7.09 -6.25
C THR A 159 4.07 -6.07 -6.03
N LYS A 160 4.35 -4.79 -6.28
CA LYS A 160 3.33 -3.72 -6.32
C LYS A 160 2.17 -4.04 -7.28
N SER A 161 2.46 -4.72 -8.38
CA SER A 161 1.48 -5.17 -9.37
C SER A 161 0.73 -6.45 -8.98
N GLY A 162 1.02 -7.04 -7.82
CA GLY A 162 0.37 -8.26 -7.32
C GLY A 162 0.93 -9.56 -7.87
N PHE A 163 2.06 -9.53 -8.58
CA PHE A 163 2.72 -10.74 -9.07
C PHE A 163 3.42 -11.46 -7.91
N CYS A 164 3.14 -12.74 -7.70
CA CYS A 164 3.78 -13.55 -6.67
C CYS A 164 5.21 -13.91 -7.11
N VAL A 165 6.20 -13.30 -6.45
CA VAL A 165 7.63 -13.47 -6.78
C VAL A 165 8.18 -14.76 -6.17
N ASN A 166 7.80 -15.06 -4.93
CA ASN A 166 8.32 -16.22 -4.22
C ASN A 166 7.32 -16.74 -3.19
N ARG A 167 7.44 -18.04 -2.89
CA ARG A 167 6.75 -18.74 -1.79
C ARG A 167 7.79 -19.53 -1.00
N PHE A 168 7.86 -19.29 0.29
CA PHE A 168 8.87 -19.88 1.16
C PHE A 168 8.32 -20.05 2.58
N PRO A 169 8.79 -21.04 3.35
CA PRO A 169 8.47 -21.09 4.78
C PRO A 169 9.16 -19.94 5.49
N SER A 170 8.54 -19.36 6.51
CA SER A 170 9.24 -18.40 7.38
C SER A 170 8.80 -18.47 8.82
N LEU A 171 9.57 -17.87 9.72
CA LEU A 171 9.27 -17.90 11.15
C LEU A 171 8.19 -16.89 11.55
N LEU A 172 7.74 -16.05 10.61
CA LEU A 172 6.60 -15.17 10.83
C LEU A 172 5.38 -15.96 11.30
N PRO A 173 4.53 -15.37 12.16
CA PRO A 173 3.30 -16.02 12.59
C PRO A 173 2.40 -16.35 11.38
N GLY A 174 2.01 -17.61 11.25
CA GLY A 174 1.30 -18.15 10.08
C GLY A 174 2.19 -18.59 8.91
N GLY A 175 3.50 -18.30 8.92
CA GLY A 175 4.46 -18.57 7.82
C GLY A 175 5.05 -19.98 7.80
N ASN A 176 4.82 -20.77 8.85
CA ASN A 176 5.32 -22.14 8.97
C ASN A 176 4.25 -23.07 9.56
N ARG A 177 4.19 -24.31 9.09
CA ARG A 177 3.27 -25.36 9.58
C ARG A 177 3.39 -25.60 11.09
N LEU A 178 4.58 -25.44 11.66
CA LEU A 178 4.79 -25.59 13.11
C LEU A 178 4.18 -24.44 13.91
N ASN A 179 4.15 -23.23 13.33
CA ASN A 179 3.63 -22.01 13.95
C ASN A 179 2.20 -21.68 13.44
N SER A 180 1.47 -22.68 12.95
CA SER A 180 0.11 -22.55 12.38
C SER A 180 -0.91 -23.37 13.18
N ALA A 181 -0.66 -23.60 14.47
CA ALA A 181 -1.43 -24.51 15.32
C ALA A 181 -2.92 -24.15 15.43
N THR A 182 -3.26 -22.86 15.36
CA THR A 182 -4.63 -22.33 15.40
C THR A 182 -5.26 -22.17 14.01
N GLY A 183 -4.47 -22.25 12.93
CA GLY A 183 -4.92 -22.10 11.54
C GLY A 183 -5.47 -20.72 11.15
N LYS A 184 -5.53 -19.77 12.09
CA LYS A 184 -6.10 -18.42 11.93
C LYS A 184 -5.08 -17.30 12.08
N GLU A 185 -3.83 -17.64 12.39
CA GLU A 185 -2.74 -16.68 12.51
C GLU A 185 -2.19 -16.36 11.12
N TYR A 186 -2.18 -15.07 10.79
CA TYR A 186 -1.59 -14.56 9.57
C TYR A 186 -0.91 -13.22 9.85
N THR A 187 0.11 -12.92 9.06
CA THR A 187 0.92 -11.71 9.17
C THR A 187 1.05 -11.08 7.80
N ILE A 188 0.86 -9.76 7.73
CA ILE A 188 0.95 -8.97 6.50
C ILE A 188 1.92 -7.84 6.75
N LEU A 189 3.00 -7.81 5.96
CA LEU A 189 4.10 -6.87 6.10
C LEU A 189 4.37 -6.16 4.77
N ASP A 190 4.94 -4.97 4.89
CA ASP A 190 5.47 -4.20 3.78
C ASP A 190 6.99 -4.18 3.84
N CYS A 191 7.64 -4.89 2.92
CA CYS A 191 9.08 -5.18 2.99
C CYS A 191 9.84 -4.67 1.77
N ILE A 192 11.15 -4.50 1.93
CA ILE A 192 12.12 -4.27 0.85
C ILE A 192 13.08 -5.46 0.83
N TYR A 193 12.99 -6.27 -0.22
CA TYR A 193 13.89 -7.40 -0.41
C TYR A 193 15.24 -6.94 -0.97
N ASN A 194 16.31 -7.15 -0.21
CA ASN A 194 17.68 -6.97 -0.68
C ASN A 194 18.21 -8.30 -1.22
N GLU A 195 18.49 -8.36 -2.52
CA GLU A 195 18.92 -9.61 -3.19
C GLU A 195 20.32 -10.06 -2.75
N VAL A 196 21.21 -9.12 -2.45
CA VAL A 196 22.61 -9.39 -2.09
C VAL A 196 22.70 -10.04 -0.71
N GLN A 197 21.94 -9.53 0.25
CA GLN A 197 21.90 -10.04 1.63
C GLN A 197 20.90 -11.20 1.78
N GLN A 198 19.96 -11.33 0.83
CA GLN A 198 18.80 -12.22 0.91
C GLN A 198 18.03 -11.96 2.21
N THR A 199 17.61 -10.70 2.36
CA THR A 199 16.90 -10.22 3.55
C THR A 199 15.69 -9.40 3.11
N TYR A 200 14.53 -9.69 3.69
CA TYR A 200 13.36 -8.83 3.61
C TYR A 200 13.42 -7.80 4.73
N TYR A 201 13.87 -6.59 4.42
CA TYR A 201 13.82 -5.50 5.38
C TYR A 201 12.38 -5.02 5.55
N ILE A 202 11.80 -5.24 6.73
CA ILE A 202 10.44 -4.78 7.03
C ILE A 202 10.44 -3.25 7.12
N LEU A 203 9.67 -2.59 6.24
CA LEU A 203 9.43 -1.14 6.33
C LEU A 203 8.19 -0.85 7.16
N ASP A 204 7.16 -1.69 7.10
CA ASP A 204 5.92 -1.45 7.82
C ASP A 204 5.14 -2.75 8.10
N VAL A 205 4.20 -2.67 9.05
CA VAL A 205 3.30 -3.76 9.45
C VAL A 205 1.85 -3.35 9.19
N MET A 206 1.08 -4.26 8.58
CA MET A 206 -0.34 -4.06 8.34
C MET A 206 -1.20 -5.05 9.12
N CYS A 207 -0.69 -6.25 9.39
CA CYS A 207 -1.35 -7.24 10.24
C CYS A 207 -0.30 -8.10 10.93
N TRP A 208 -0.48 -8.38 12.22
CA TRP A 208 0.37 -9.29 12.99
C TRP A 208 -0.46 -10.28 13.79
N ARG A 209 -0.24 -11.59 13.62
CA ARG A 209 -1.02 -12.66 14.28
C ARG A 209 -2.55 -12.50 14.15
N GLY A 210 -3.01 -12.04 12.98
CA GLY A 210 -4.43 -11.80 12.71
C GLY A 210 -5.00 -10.48 13.29
N HIS A 211 -4.15 -9.63 13.88
CA HIS A 211 -4.53 -8.29 14.33
C HIS A 211 -4.16 -7.24 13.27
N PRO A 212 -5.12 -6.74 12.47
CA PRO A 212 -4.87 -5.67 11.53
C PRO A 212 -4.61 -4.35 12.26
N VAL A 213 -3.65 -3.58 11.76
CA VAL A 213 -3.24 -2.28 12.31
C VAL A 213 -3.30 -1.16 11.26
N TYR A 214 -4.07 -1.35 10.18
CA TYR A 214 -4.24 -0.34 9.12
C TYR A 214 -4.77 1.01 9.62
N ASP A 215 -5.63 1.00 10.65
CA ASP A 215 -6.21 2.20 11.27
C ASP A 215 -5.29 2.85 12.33
N CYS A 216 -4.12 2.26 12.59
CA CYS A 216 -3.19 2.78 13.58
C CYS A 216 -2.23 3.79 12.95
N GLN A 217 -1.84 4.79 13.75
CA GLN A 217 -0.83 5.78 13.34
C GLN A 217 0.54 5.11 13.11
N THR A 218 1.35 5.71 12.25
CA THR A 218 2.65 5.15 11.82
C THR A 218 3.64 4.97 12.96
N ASP A 219 3.69 5.92 13.90
CA ASP A 219 4.51 5.85 15.11
C ASP A 219 4.18 4.62 15.97
N PHE A 220 2.89 4.34 16.18
CA PHE A 220 2.44 3.13 16.88
C PHE A 220 2.82 1.88 16.10
N ARG A 221 2.61 1.85 14.77
CA ARG A 221 2.94 0.69 13.94
C ARG A 221 4.44 0.37 13.99
N PHE A 222 5.29 1.39 13.96
CA PHE A 222 6.75 1.23 14.07
C PHE A 222 7.18 0.76 15.46
N TYR A 223 6.62 1.35 16.52
CA TYR A 223 6.86 0.91 17.90
C TYR A 223 6.45 -0.57 18.07
N TRP A 224 5.25 -0.92 17.60
CA TRP A 224 4.71 -2.27 17.72
C TRP A 224 5.55 -3.27 16.94
N LEU A 225 5.93 -2.93 15.69
CA LEU A 225 6.81 -3.76 14.88
C LEU A 225 8.13 -4.02 15.61
N HIS A 226 8.79 -2.98 16.12
CA HIS A 226 10.05 -3.13 16.85
C HIS A 226 9.92 -4.07 18.05
N SER A 227 8.87 -3.87 18.87
CA SER A 227 8.60 -4.74 20.01
C SER A 227 8.34 -6.20 19.60
N LYS A 228 7.71 -6.45 18.45
CA LYS A 228 7.46 -7.80 17.95
C LYS A 228 8.69 -8.47 17.35
N MET A 229 9.57 -7.70 16.72
CA MET A 229 10.85 -8.23 16.24
C MET A 229 11.78 -8.62 17.39
N GLU A 230 11.72 -7.92 18.53
CA GLU A 230 12.49 -8.30 19.73
C GLU A 230 11.97 -9.58 20.41
N GLU A 231 10.66 -9.84 20.33
CA GLU A 231 10.05 -11.07 20.85
C GLU A 231 10.46 -12.31 20.02
N GLU A 232 10.67 -12.13 18.72
CA GLU A 232 10.93 -13.21 17.75
C GLU A 232 12.40 -13.20 17.29
N MET A 233 13.32 -13.46 18.22
CA MET A 233 14.77 -13.35 18.02
C MET A 233 15.32 -14.18 16.83
N ASP A 234 14.63 -15.26 16.46
CA ASP A 234 15.06 -16.21 15.43
C ASP A 234 14.73 -15.76 13.99
N LEU A 235 13.95 -14.69 13.79
CA LEU A 235 13.59 -14.16 12.45
C LEU A 235 14.83 -13.69 11.66
N SER A 236 15.85 -13.24 12.38
CA SER A 236 17.08 -12.71 11.80
C SER A 236 18.09 -13.79 11.36
N GLU A 237 17.82 -15.06 11.70
CA GLU A 237 18.71 -16.18 11.41
C GLU A 237 18.21 -17.06 10.25
N LYS A 238 19.15 -17.39 9.34
CA LYS A 238 18.87 -18.34 8.26
C LYS A 238 18.78 -19.75 8.81
N SER A 239 17.64 -20.39 8.62
CA SER A 239 17.42 -21.79 8.97
C SER A 239 16.67 -22.52 7.85
N ARG A 240 16.50 -23.84 7.98
CA ARG A 240 15.64 -24.61 7.05
C ARG A 240 14.19 -24.16 7.08
N LEU A 241 13.75 -23.61 8.21
CA LEU A 241 12.39 -23.12 8.44
C LEU A 241 12.27 -21.62 8.16
N ASN A 242 13.40 -20.94 7.95
CA ASN A 242 13.52 -19.52 7.62
C ASN A 242 14.66 -19.31 6.61
N PRO A 243 14.45 -19.57 5.31
CA PRO A 243 15.53 -19.56 4.33
C PRO A 243 15.99 -18.13 3.98
N VAL A 244 15.21 -17.11 4.36
CA VAL A 244 15.46 -15.69 4.11
C VAL A 244 15.43 -14.98 5.45
N ASN A 245 16.30 -14.00 5.66
CA ASN A 245 16.23 -13.16 6.85
C ASN A 245 15.06 -12.18 6.71
N GLU A 246 14.39 -11.89 7.81
CA GLU A 246 13.21 -11.03 7.88
C GLU A 246 13.37 -9.98 9.00
#